data_AF-A0AAW0X7S4-F1
#
_entry.id   AF-A0AAW0X7S4-F1
#
_cell.length_a   1.000
_cell.length_b   1.000
_cell.length_c   1.000
_cell.angle_alpha   90.00
_cell.angle_beta   90.00
_cell.angle_gamma   90.00
#
_symmetry.space_group_name_H-M   'P 1'
#
loop_
_entity.id
_entity.type
_entity.pdbx_description
1 polymer ?
#
loop_
_entity_poly.entity_id
_entity_poly.type
_entity_poly.pdbx_seq_one_letter_code
_entity_poly.pdbx_strand_id
1 'polypeptide(L)'
;TVDVCPTSPSVQSSAELKFQRGGIKWQQLSFSYNINLNFWLPKDKSSQSLFKTVLALIKPWANKVAESLILIDSTLPDNDDPLNSSVDEKPSKKKGSSRGMMELAPPKVFIAEILDTCTPSARTQGLIESSGCVRLSGTLAGLAFVYPKATVGEARAAVLVDLVRSVVARWEMHCDSLVDEPPSHLTGPIIHEPPRRVFLEGGGLPVSLCDYLFPGDTCADAC
;
A
#
# COMPACT_ATOMS: atom_id res chain seq x y z
N THR A 1 5.79 -0.75 -13.76
CA THR A 1 5.26 -0.27 -12.47
C THR A 1 3.87 0.27 -12.70
N VAL A 2 2.93 -0.04 -11.80
CA VAL A 2 1.61 0.61 -11.80
C VAL A 2 1.82 1.94 -11.09
N ASP A 3 1.73 3.03 -11.83
CA ASP A 3 1.85 4.37 -11.26
C ASP A 3 0.47 4.79 -10.73
N VAL A 4 0.42 5.08 -9.43
CA VAL A 4 -0.80 5.47 -8.71
C VAL A 4 -0.71 6.93 -8.27
N CYS A 5 0.43 7.59 -8.53
CA CYS A 5 0.58 9.01 -8.29
C CYS A 5 0.16 9.80 -9.54
N PRO A 6 -0.74 10.78 -9.42
CA PRO A 6 -0.86 11.82 -10.42
C PRO A 6 0.31 12.80 -10.25
N THR A 7 1.54 12.37 -10.50
CA THR A 7 2.64 13.32 -10.65
C THR A 7 2.52 13.97 -12.02
N SER A 8 2.21 15.26 -12.05
CA SER A 8 2.41 16.10 -13.23
C SER A 8 3.83 15.90 -13.77
N PRO A 9 4.06 15.97 -15.10
CA PRO A 9 5.39 15.82 -15.71
C PRO A 9 6.26 17.06 -15.48
N SER A 10 6.22 17.65 -14.29
CA SER A 10 7.12 18.70 -13.85
C SER A 10 8.41 18.05 -13.37
N VAL A 11 9.48 18.27 -14.13
CA VAL A 11 10.90 18.11 -13.81
C VAL A 11 11.13 17.60 -12.38
N GLN A 12 11.51 16.33 -12.24
CA GLN A 12 12.11 15.83 -11.00
C GLN A 12 13.41 16.60 -10.77
N SER A 13 13.34 17.70 -10.03
CA SER A 13 14.53 18.34 -9.52
C SER A 13 15.18 17.39 -8.51
N SER A 14 16.50 17.34 -8.53
CA SER A 14 17.29 16.51 -7.61
C SER A 14 16.79 16.73 -6.17
N ALA A 15 16.29 15.67 -5.54
CA ALA A 15 15.77 15.75 -4.19
C ALA A 15 16.91 16.11 -3.23
N GLU A 16 16.86 17.32 -2.68
CA GLU A 16 17.90 17.82 -1.78
C GLU A 16 17.74 17.15 -0.41
N LEU A 17 18.63 16.23 -0.06
CA LEU A 17 18.66 15.58 1.26
C LEU A 17 19.04 16.61 2.32
N LYS A 18 18.04 17.18 3.00
CA LYS A 18 18.22 18.13 4.11
C LYS A 18 18.00 17.44 5.44
N PHE A 19 19.05 17.33 6.25
CA PHE A 19 18.96 16.84 7.62
C PHE A 19 18.43 17.94 8.54
N GLN A 20 17.23 17.74 9.08
CA GLN A 20 16.66 18.67 10.05
C GLN A 20 17.12 18.32 11.47
N ARG A 21 17.57 19.33 12.21
CA ARG A 21 17.83 19.21 13.66
C ARG A 21 16.49 19.33 14.39
N GLY A 22 16.07 18.26 15.08
CA GLY A 22 14.86 18.27 15.90
C GLY A 22 13.74 17.34 15.44
N GLY A 23 14.07 16.11 15.01
CA GLY A 23 13.18 14.94 15.06
C GLY A 23 11.97 15.04 14.14
N ILE A 24 11.96 14.25 13.07
CA ILE A 24 10.81 14.24 12.17
C ILE A 24 9.63 13.59 12.91
N LYS A 25 8.60 14.38 13.22
CA LYS A 25 7.32 13.90 13.75
C LYS A 25 6.48 13.38 12.60
N TRP A 26 6.74 12.13 12.19
CA TRP A 26 5.92 11.46 11.19
C TRP A 26 4.45 11.39 11.65
N GLN A 27 3.56 11.37 10.68
CA GLN A 27 2.14 11.13 10.86
C GLN A 27 1.83 9.78 10.21
N GLN A 28 1.06 8.95 10.90
CA GLN A 28 0.71 7.61 10.45
C GLN A 28 -0.75 7.58 10.01
N LEU A 29 -1.02 7.00 8.85
CA LEU A 29 -2.35 6.63 8.39
C LEU A 29 -2.48 5.11 8.43
N SER A 30 -3.44 4.61 9.21
CA SER A 30 -3.79 3.19 9.24
C SER A 30 -5.04 2.97 8.39
N PHE A 31 -5.03 1.94 7.55
CA PHE A 31 -6.17 1.59 6.72
C PHE A 31 -6.35 0.08 6.62
N SER A 32 -7.57 -0.31 6.28
CA SER A 32 -7.95 -1.68 5.95
C SER A 32 -8.81 -1.67 4.69
N TYR A 33 -8.47 -2.50 3.71
CA TYR A 33 -9.14 -2.56 2.41
C TYR A 33 -9.56 -3.99 2.07
N ASN A 34 -10.83 -4.20 1.76
CA ASN A 34 -11.34 -5.50 1.32
C ASN A 34 -11.17 -5.62 -0.20
N ILE A 35 -10.31 -6.54 -0.63
CA ILE A 35 -10.08 -6.82 -2.04
C ILE A 35 -10.93 -8.01 -2.48
N ASN A 36 -11.55 -7.92 -3.65
CA ASN A 36 -12.23 -9.02 -4.32
C ASN A 36 -12.15 -8.85 -5.83
N LEU A 37 -11.09 -9.41 -6.44
CA LEU A 37 -10.83 -9.33 -7.86
C LEU A 37 -11.03 -10.71 -8.49
N ASN A 38 -11.62 -10.70 -9.68
CA ASN A 38 -11.68 -11.86 -10.54
C ASN A 38 -11.12 -11.46 -11.90
N PHE A 39 -10.17 -12.22 -12.41
CA PHE A 39 -9.61 -12.01 -13.74
C PHE A 39 -9.39 -13.33 -14.46
N TRP A 40 -9.47 -13.27 -15.78
CA TRP A 40 -9.37 -14.41 -16.68
C TRP A 40 -8.00 -14.43 -17.32
N LEU A 41 -7.31 -15.56 -17.23
CA LEU A 41 -6.02 -15.76 -17.87
C LEU A 41 -6.26 -15.98 -19.37
N PRO A 42 -5.54 -15.26 -20.25
CA PRO A 42 -5.66 -15.48 -21.69
C PRO A 42 -5.18 -16.89 -22.05
N LYS A 43 -5.83 -17.50 -23.04
CA LYS A 43 -5.42 -18.82 -23.56
C LYS A 43 -4.13 -18.75 -24.40
N ASP A 44 -3.89 -17.63 -25.05
CA ASP A 44 -2.70 -17.42 -25.86
C ASP A 44 -1.45 -17.38 -24.98
N LYS A 45 -0.44 -18.16 -25.36
CA LYS A 45 0.87 -18.15 -24.72
C LYS A 45 1.57 -16.83 -25.04
N SER A 46 1.47 -15.87 -24.12
CA SER A 46 2.27 -14.65 -24.21
C SER A 46 3.74 -14.98 -23.99
N SER A 47 4.66 -14.26 -24.63
CA SER A 47 6.10 -14.34 -24.35
C SER A 47 6.50 -13.66 -23.03
N GLN A 48 5.52 -13.13 -22.28
CA GLN A 48 5.75 -12.42 -21.03
C GLN A 48 5.74 -13.39 -19.84
N SER A 49 6.38 -12.99 -18.74
CA SER A 49 6.31 -13.72 -17.47
C SER A 49 4.90 -13.70 -16.90
N LEU A 50 4.56 -14.70 -16.08
CA LEU A 50 3.29 -14.79 -15.36
C LEU A 50 2.97 -13.49 -14.61
N PHE A 51 3.96 -12.94 -13.89
CA PHE A 51 3.80 -11.67 -13.17
C PHE A 51 3.42 -10.52 -14.10
N LYS A 52 4.03 -10.38 -15.28
CA LYS A 52 3.65 -9.32 -16.24
C LYS A 52 2.21 -9.49 -16.74
N THR A 53 1.77 -10.73 -17.00
CA THR A 53 0.39 -11.02 -17.37
C THR A 53 -0.57 -10.63 -16.24
N VAL A 54 -0.30 -11.04 -15.01
CA VAL A 54 -1.13 -10.68 -13.84
C VAL A 54 -1.14 -9.16 -13.62
N LEU A 55 0.01 -8.50 -13.73
CA LEU A 55 0.15 -7.06 -13.58
C LEU A 55 -0.74 -6.29 -14.57
N ALA A 56 -0.83 -6.75 -15.81
CA ALA A 56 -1.72 -6.18 -16.82
C ALA A 56 -3.21 -6.35 -16.45
N LEU A 57 -3.57 -7.47 -15.81
CA LEU A 57 -4.95 -7.77 -15.38
C LEU A 57 -5.38 -7.01 -14.12
N ILE A 58 -4.46 -6.69 -13.21
CA ILE A 58 -4.75 -5.90 -12.00
C ILE A 58 -4.70 -4.38 -12.24
N LYS A 59 -4.05 -3.92 -13.32
CA LYS A 59 -3.93 -2.49 -13.64
C LYS A 59 -5.28 -1.75 -13.71
N PRO A 60 -6.35 -2.29 -14.32
CA PRO A 60 -7.66 -1.65 -14.32
C PRO A 60 -8.23 -1.47 -12.91
N TRP A 61 -8.00 -2.42 -12.00
CA TRP A 61 -8.40 -2.28 -10.60
C TRP A 61 -7.60 -1.16 -9.92
N ALA A 62 -6.28 -1.13 -10.09
CA ALA A 62 -5.45 -0.09 -9.49
C ALA A 62 -5.85 1.32 -9.94
N ASN A 63 -6.17 1.50 -11.23
CA ASN A 63 -6.69 2.76 -11.75
C ASN A 63 -8.03 3.14 -11.10
N LYS A 64 -8.97 2.20 -10.96
CA LYS A 64 -10.26 2.45 -10.30
C LYS A 64 -10.09 2.79 -8.82
N VAL A 65 -9.18 2.09 -8.12
CA VAL A 65 -8.90 2.37 -6.71
C VAL A 65 -8.29 3.75 -6.52
N ALA A 66 -7.50 4.24 -7.47
CA ALA A 66 -6.98 5.60 -7.44
C ALA A 66 -8.08 6.69 -7.48
N GLU A 67 -9.28 6.35 -7.96
CA GLU A 67 -10.46 7.23 -8.00
C GLU A 67 -11.35 7.10 -6.75
N SER A 68 -10.93 6.32 -5.74
CA SER A 68 -11.71 6.10 -4.52
C SER A 68 -11.81 7.35 -3.65
N LEU A 69 -12.92 7.47 -2.93
CA LEU A 69 -13.05 8.46 -1.86
C LEU A 69 -12.34 7.94 -0.62
N ILE A 70 -11.54 8.77 0.04
CA ILE A 70 -10.82 8.38 1.25
C ILE A 70 -11.19 9.33 2.38
N LEU A 71 -11.88 8.79 3.39
CA LEU A 71 -12.16 9.51 4.62
C LEU A 71 -10.94 9.44 5.54
N ILE A 72 -10.70 10.52 6.28
CA ILE A 72 -9.70 10.60 7.33
C ILE A 72 -10.43 10.84 8.65
N ASP A 73 -10.28 9.92 9.60
CA ASP A 73 -11.04 9.88 10.86
C ASP A 73 -12.55 10.05 10.63
N SER A 74 -13.09 9.34 9.64
CA SER A 74 -14.49 9.38 9.21
C SER A 74 -14.99 10.73 8.68
N THR A 75 -14.07 11.64 8.34
CA THR A 75 -14.38 12.92 7.70
C THR A 75 -13.83 12.99 6.28
N LEU A 76 -14.35 13.88 5.44
CA LEU A 76 -13.86 14.12 4.09
C LEU A 76 -13.32 15.56 3.95
N PRO A 77 -12.12 15.88 4.49
CA PRO A 77 -11.53 17.21 4.35
C PRO A 77 -11.10 17.49 2.91
N ASP A 78 -10.87 18.76 2.59
CA ASP A 78 -10.37 19.18 1.29
C ASP A 78 -8.91 18.75 1.12
N ASN A 79 -8.50 18.48 -0.12
CA ASN A 79 -7.16 17.95 -0.40
C ASN A 79 -6.04 18.93 -0.01
N ASP A 80 -6.31 20.23 -0.04
CA ASP A 80 -5.34 21.29 0.27
C ASP A 80 -5.25 21.57 1.78
N ASP A 81 -6.18 21.02 2.58
CA ASP A 81 -6.16 21.20 4.03
C ASP A 81 -4.93 20.52 4.65
N PRO A 82 -4.35 21.09 5.71
CA PRO A 82 -3.30 20.41 6.47
C PRO A 82 -3.87 19.16 7.15
N LEU A 83 -3.20 18.01 7.03
CA LEU A 83 -3.61 16.77 7.70
C LEU A 83 -3.67 16.94 9.23
N ASN A 84 -2.75 17.75 9.77
CA ASN A 84 -2.76 18.14 11.17
C ASN A 84 -2.59 19.64 11.34
N SER A 85 -3.68 20.33 11.66
CA SER A 85 -3.68 21.77 11.94
C SER A 85 -2.91 22.18 13.21
N SER A 86 -2.58 21.22 14.10
CA SER A 86 -1.88 21.50 15.36
C SER A 86 -0.37 21.78 15.21
N VAL A 87 0.17 21.74 13.99
CA VAL A 87 1.62 21.83 13.73
C VAL A 87 2.13 23.28 13.81
N ASP A 88 1.22 24.26 13.79
CA ASP A 88 1.53 25.70 13.89
C ASP A 88 1.51 26.26 15.32
N GLU A 89 1.31 25.44 16.35
CA GLU A 89 1.48 25.91 17.73
C GLU A 89 2.96 26.22 18.01
N LYS A 90 3.27 27.52 18.05
CA LYS A 90 4.59 28.05 18.43
C LYS A 90 5.08 27.35 19.71
N PRO A 91 6.35 26.91 19.77
CA PRO A 91 6.88 26.31 20.99
C PRO A 91 6.85 27.35 22.11
N SER A 92 6.01 27.12 23.12
CA SER A 92 6.05 27.90 24.35
C SER A 92 7.42 27.68 25.00
N LYS A 93 8.19 28.76 25.13
CA LYS A 93 9.54 28.76 25.71
C LYS A 93 9.49 28.27 27.17
N LYS A 94 9.62 26.97 27.40
CA LYS A 94 10.02 26.45 28.72
C LYS A 94 11.53 26.23 28.72
N LYS A 95 12.20 27.09 29.49
CA LYS A 95 13.63 27.07 29.80
C LYS A 95 13.88 25.87 30.73
N GLY A 96 14.58 24.84 30.25
CA GLY A 96 14.91 23.67 31.05
C GLY A 96 15.92 22.78 30.34
N SER A 97 17.19 22.94 30.71
CA SER A 97 18.31 22.16 30.22
C SER A 97 18.22 20.72 30.72
N SER A 98 18.02 19.76 29.81
CA SER A 98 18.65 18.44 29.93
C SER A 98 19.04 17.96 28.52
N ARG A 99 20.35 17.73 28.32
CA ARG A 99 20.86 16.94 27.19
C ARG A 99 20.53 15.48 27.48
N GLY A 100 19.29 15.09 27.24
CA GLY A 100 18.80 13.72 27.31
C GLY A 100 18.48 13.22 25.90
N MET A 101 18.62 11.91 25.69
CA MET A 101 18.25 11.16 24.48
C MET A 101 17.06 11.79 23.73
N MET A 102 17.20 11.92 22.41
CA MET A 102 16.14 12.43 21.55
C MET A 102 14.92 11.51 21.66
N GLU A 103 13.92 11.92 22.42
CA GLU A 103 12.71 11.14 22.64
C GLU A 103 11.92 11.10 21.32
N LEU A 104 11.97 9.94 20.65
CA LEU A 104 11.19 9.67 19.45
C LEU A 104 9.75 9.43 19.89
N ALA A 105 8.98 10.52 19.99
CA ALA A 105 7.56 10.44 20.28
C ALA A 105 6.85 9.62 19.18
N PRO A 106 5.87 8.77 19.55
CA PRO A 106 5.12 8.00 18.57
C PRO A 106 4.39 8.95 17.60
N PRO A 107 4.22 8.55 16.33
CA PRO A 107 3.52 9.36 15.34
C PRO A 107 2.06 9.54 15.74
N LYS A 108 1.47 10.69 15.39
CA LYS A 108 0.01 10.86 15.46
C LYS A 108 -0.61 9.90 14.44
N VAL A 109 -1.59 9.10 14.90
CA VAL A 109 -2.28 8.11 14.07
C VAL A 109 -3.62 8.67 13.61
N PHE A 110 -3.90 8.50 12.32
CA PHE A 110 -5.16 8.76 11.66
C PHE A 110 -5.70 7.46 11.07
N ILE A 111 -7.02 7.32 11.01
CA ILE A 111 -7.68 6.20 10.35
C ILE A 111 -8.11 6.64 8.95
N ALA A 112 -7.65 5.93 7.93
CA ALA A 112 -8.06 6.14 6.55
C ALA A 112 -9.06 5.05 6.11
N GLU A 113 -10.23 5.48 5.66
CA GLU A 113 -11.30 4.60 5.20
C GLU A 113 -11.48 4.77 3.69
N ILE A 114 -11.23 3.71 2.94
CA ILE A 114 -11.26 3.73 1.47
C ILE A 114 -12.66 3.29 1.01
N LEU A 115 -13.36 4.20 0.35
CA LEU A 115 -14.66 3.99 -0.26
C LEU A 115 -14.47 3.95 -1.77
N ASP A 116 -14.31 2.73 -2.30
CA ASP A 116 -14.31 2.52 -3.73
C ASP A 116 -15.74 2.30 -4.24
N THR A 117 -15.98 2.61 -5.51
CA THR A 117 -17.30 2.37 -6.14
C THR A 117 -17.49 0.91 -6.55
N CYS A 118 -16.61 0.00 -6.10
CA CYS A 118 -16.38 -1.37 -6.54
C CYS A 118 -17.41 -1.87 -7.55
N THR A 119 -17.35 -1.35 -8.78
CA THR A 119 -18.26 -1.82 -9.82
C THR A 119 -17.75 -3.22 -10.18
N PRO A 120 -18.56 -4.29 -10.01
CA PRO A 120 -18.16 -5.59 -10.51
C PRO A 120 -17.79 -5.36 -11.96
N SER A 121 -16.57 -5.73 -12.35
CA SER A 121 -16.17 -5.55 -13.74
C SER A 121 -17.23 -6.23 -14.58
N ALA A 122 -18.01 -5.41 -15.30
CA ALA A 122 -18.90 -5.93 -16.31
C ALA A 122 -18.01 -6.81 -17.18
N ARG A 123 -18.39 -8.09 -17.33
CA ARG A 123 -17.77 -9.04 -18.26
C ARG A 123 -17.28 -8.23 -19.45
N THR A 124 -15.97 -8.05 -19.58
CA THR A 124 -15.42 -7.24 -20.65
C THR A 124 -16.01 -7.80 -21.93
N GLN A 125 -16.71 -6.92 -22.66
CA GLN A 125 -17.39 -7.25 -23.90
C GLN A 125 -16.37 -7.94 -24.82
N GLY A 126 -16.62 -9.21 -25.13
CA GLY A 126 -15.73 -10.06 -25.91
C GLY A 126 -15.49 -11.38 -25.19
N LEU A 127 -15.95 -12.48 -25.77
CA LEU A 127 -15.65 -13.83 -25.31
C LEU A 127 -14.16 -14.10 -25.57
N ILE A 128 -13.28 -13.66 -24.66
CA ILE A 128 -11.85 -13.97 -24.74
C ILE A 128 -11.72 -15.46 -24.37
N GLU A 129 -11.15 -16.26 -25.28
CA GLU A 129 -10.80 -17.63 -24.94
C GLU A 129 -9.83 -17.62 -23.75
N SER A 130 -10.23 -18.28 -22.65
CA SER A 130 -9.48 -18.27 -21.40
C SER A 130 -8.91 -19.65 -21.09
N SER A 131 -7.70 -19.67 -20.53
CA SER A 131 -7.06 -20.87 -19.99
C SER A 131 -7.46 -21.17 -18.54
N GLY A 132 -8.05 -20.18 -17.84
CA GLY A 132 -8.43 -20.30 -16.43
C GLY A 132 -8.84 -18.97 -15.80
N CYS A 133 -9.39 -19.03 -14.59
CA CYS A 133 -9.75 -17.86 -13.80
C CYS A 133 -8.93 -17.82 -12.52
N VAL A 134 -8.59 -16.62 -12.09
CA VAL A 134 -7.99 -16.36 -10.78
C VAL A 134 -8.93 -15.45 -10.00
N ARG A 135 -9.21 -15.84 -8.76
CA ARG A 135 -9.89 -15.02 -7.77
C ARG A 135 -8.90 -14.60 -6.70
N LEU A 136 -8.78 -13.30 -6.47
CA LEU A 136 -8.08 -12.73 -5.33
C LEU A 136 -9.11 -12.15 -4.37
N SER A 137 -9.15 -12.67 -3.15
CA SER A 137 -10.05 -12.15 -2.11
C SER A 137 -9.38 -12.12 -0.75
N GLY A 138 -9.65 -11.07 0.02
CA GLY A 138 -9.16 -10.95 1.39
C GLY A 138 -9.19 -9.51 1.88
N THR A 139 -8.56 -9.29 3.04
CA THR A 139 -8.42 -7.96 3.64
C THR A 139 -6.94 -7.58 3.68
N LEU A 140 -6.61 -6.41 3.16
CA LEU A 140 -5.29 -5.81 3.26
C LEU A 140 -5.31 -4.72 4.33
N ALA A 141 -4.58 -4.94 5.41
CA ALA A 141 -4.21 -3.89 6.35
C ALA A 141 -2.92 -3.21 5.88
N GLY A 142 -2.84 -1.89 6.03
CA GLY A 142 -1.68 -1.11 5.64
C GLY A 142 -1.42 0.08 6.56
N LEU A 143 -0.19 0.57 6.49
CA LEU A 143 0.29 1.76 7.19
C LEU A 143 0.99 2.65 6.18
N ALA A 144 0.56 3.90 6.09
CA ALA A 144 1.24 4.95 5.34
C ALA A 144 1.80 5.99 6.30
N PHE A 145 2.94 6.58 5.95
CA PHE A 145 3.59 7.61 6.76
C PHE A 145 3.81 8.86 5.92
N VAL A 146 3.42 10.01 6.46
CA VAL A 146 3.62 11.33 5.83
C VAL A 146 4.32 12.29 6.78
N TYR A 147 4.97 13.29 6.19
CA TYR A 147 5.71 14.30 6.94
C TYR A 147 4.75 15.24 7.72
N PRO A 148 5.20 15.91 8.78
CA PRO A 148 4.29 16.61 9.70
C PRO A 148 3.41 17.70 9.07
N LYS A 149 3.82 18.28 7.95
CA LYS A 149 3.09 19.36 7.25
C LYS A 149 2.34 18.87 6.02
N ALA A 150 2.16 17.56 5.89
CA ALA A 150 1.49 16.99 4.74
C ALA A 150 0.05 17.48 4.64
N THR A 151 -0.42 17.66 3.41
CA THR A 151 -1.82 17.93 3.14
C THR A 151 -2.63 16.63 3.21
N VAL A 152 -3.94 16.77 3.31
CA VAL A 152 -4.87 15.63 3.23
C VAL A 152 -4.73 14.92 1.89
N GLY A 153 -4.50 15.64 0.78
CA GLY A 153 -4.27 15.06 -0.53
C GLY A 153 -3.02 14.17 -0.58
N GLU A 154 -1.90 14.60 0.01
CA GLU A 154 -0.68 13.80 0.10
C GLU A 154 -0.89 12.56 0.97
N ALA A 155 -1.67 12.68 2.06
CA ALA A 155 -2.02 11.59 2.94
C ALA A 155 -2.84 10.50 2.22
N ARG A 156 -3.85 10.91 1.44
CA ARG A 156 -4.66 10.03 0.60
C ARG A 156 -3.81 9.34 -0.47
N ALA A 157 -2.92 10.07 -1.12
CA ALA A 157 -2.00 9.51 -2.11
C ALA A 157 -1.07 8.45 -1.48
N ALA A 158 -0.54 8.71 -0.28
CA ALA A 158 0.31 7.76 0.43
C ALA A 158 -0.42 6.44 0.76
N VAL A 159 -1.70 6.52 1.16
CA VAL A 159 -2.56 5.34 1.39
C VAL A 159 -2.74 4.52 0.10
N LEU A 160 -3.09 5.18 -1.01
CA LEU A 160 -3.31 4.52 -2.30
C LEU A 160 -2.03 3.86 -2.84
N VAL A 161 -0.90 4.56 -2.75
CA VAL A 161 0.41 4.04 -3.15
C VAL A 161 0.76 2.81 -2.32
N ASP A 162 0.60 2.85 -0.99
CA ASP A 162 0.89 1.70 -0.14
C ASP A 162 -0.03 0.50 -0.42
N LEU A 163 -1.33 0.75 -0.64
CA LEU A 163 -2.31 -0.28 -0.99
C LEU A 163 -1.93 -1.00 -2.30
N VAL A 164 -1.76 -0.25 -3.38
CA VAL A 164 -1.48 -0.86 -4.70
C VAL A 164 -0.10 -1.52 -4.70
N ARG A 165 0.92 -0.87 -4.11
CA ARG A 165 2.25 -1.46 -3.99
C ARG A 165 2.23 -2.77 -3.21
N SER A 166 1.43 -2.85 -2.15
CA SER A 166 1.27 -4.09 -1.37
C SER A 166 0.65 -5.22 -2.19
N VAL A 167 -0.39 -4.92 -2.98
CA VAL A 167 -1.00 -5.94 -3.85
C VAL A 167 -0.03 -6.40 -4.93
N VAL A 168 0.68 -5.48 -5.58
CA VAL A 168 1.65 -5.79 -6.63
C VAL A 168 2.81 -6.63 -6.08
N ALA A 169 3.39 -6.24 -4.94
CA ALA A 169 4.51 -6.96 -4.34
C ALA A 169 4.13 -8.40 -3.97
N ARG A 170 2.94 -8.63 -3.40
CA ARG A 170 2.45 -9.98 -3.10
C ARG A 170 2.27 -10.83 -4.35
N TRP A 171 1.80 -10.24 -5.44
CA TRP A 171 1.72 -10.94 -6.72
C TRP A 171 3.08 -11.26 -7.31
N GLU A 172 4.04 -10.36 -7.18
CA GLU A 172 5.42 -10.58 -7.63
C GLU A 172 6.02 -11.78 -6.91
N MET A 173 6.05 -11.75 -5.58
CA MET A 173 6.56 -12.85 -4.76
C MET A 173 5.81 -14.17 -5.00
N HIS A 174 4.48 -14.13 -5.14
CA HIS A 174 3.70 -15.33 -5.39
C HIS A 174 3.93 -15.89 -6.81
N CYS A 175 4.06 -15.04 -7.83
CA CYS A 175 4.37 -15.51 -9.18
C CYS A 175 5.74 -16.16 -9.23
N ASP A 176 6.73 -15.61 -8.51
CA ASP A 176 8.07 -16.18 -8.42
C ASP A 176 8.03 -17.55 -7.71
N SER A 177 7.26 -17.71 -6.64
CA SER A 177 7.12 -19.01 -5.95
C SER A 177 6.48 -20.10 -6.82
N LEU A 178 5.61 -19.72 -7.76
CA LEU A 178 4.95 -20.67 -8.67
C LEU A 178 5.85 -21.21 -9.78
N VAL A 179 6.97 -20.53 -10.09
CA VAL A 179 7.91 -21.00 -11.13
C VAL A 179 8.58 -22.31 -10.71
N ASP A 180 8.81 -22.48 -9.40
CA ASP A 180 9.49 -23.65 -8.83
C ASP A 180 8.50 -24.75 -8.39
N GLU A 181 7.19 -24.50 -8.44
CA GLU A 181 6.17 -25.45 -8.00
C GLU A 181 5.86 -26.49 -9.10
N PRO A 182 5.91 -27.81 -8.80
CA PRO A 182 5.53 -28.82 -9.77
C PRO A 182 4.02 -28.71 -10.10
N PRO A 183 3.60 -29.10 -11.32
CA PRO A 183 2.19 -29.05 -11.69
C PRO A 183 1.34 -29.84 -10.71
N SER A 184 0.37 -29.19 -10.08
CA SER A 184 -0.54 -29.84 -9.16
C SER A 184 -1.34 -30.94 -9.86
N HIS A 185 -1.48 -32.09 -9.19
CA HIS A 185 -2.33 -33.21 -9.64
C HIS A 185 -3.79 -33.07 -9.18
N LEU A 186 -4.12 -32.00 -8.45
CA LEU A 186 -5.46 -31.77 -7.92
C LEU A 186 -6.44 -31.38 -9.03
N THR A 187 -7.56 -32.08 -9.10
CA THR A 187 -8.69 -31.71 -9.96
C THR A 187 -9.62 -30.77 -9.18
N GLY A 188 -9.48 -29.46 -9.37
CA GLY A 188 -10.34 -28.45 -8.74
C GLY A 188 -9.68 -27.08 -8.62
N PRO A 189 -10.36 -26.09 -8.01
CA PRO A 189 -9.76 -24.80 -7.69
C PRO A 189 -8.57 -25.01 -6.73
N ILE A 190 -7.41 -24.47 -7.10
CA ILE A 190 -6.24 -24.46 -6.23
C ILE A 190 -6.28 -23.17 -5.42
N ILE A 191 -6.14 -23.31 -4.10
CA ILE A 191 -6.10 -22.18 -3.17
C ILE A 191 -4.64 -21.94 -2.83
N HIS A 192 -4.17 -20.73 -3.09
CA HIS A 192 -2.85 -20.28 -2.69
C HIS A 192 -2.97 -19.18 -1.63
N GLU A 193 -2.05 -19.21 -0.67
CA GLU A 193 -1.88 -18.16 0.33
C GLU A 193 -0.67 -17.30 -0.08
N PRO A 194 -0.86 -16.08 -0.63
CA PRO A 194 0.26 -15.22 -0.96
C PRO A 194 0.93 -14.69 0.32
N PRO A 195 2.19 -14.21 0.24
CA PRO A 195 2.92 -13.74 1.41
C PRO A 195 2.15 -12.67 2.20
N ARG A 196 2.14 -12.83 3.53
CA ARG A 196 1.45 -11.93 4.46
C ARG A 196 2.40 -10.82 4.87
N ARG A 197 2.04 -9.57 4.54
CA ARG A 197 2.78 -8.40 5.04
C ARG A 197 2.61 -8.27 6.55
N VAL A 198 3.70 -8.11 7.27
CA VAL A 198 3.74 -7.84 8.71
C VAL A 198 4.49 -6.54 8.99
N PHE A 199 4.10 -5.86 10.06
CA PHE A 199 4.73 -4.63 10.51
C PHE A 199 5.58 -4.93 11.75
N LEU A 200 6.82 -4.46 11.72
CA LEU A 200 7.80 -4.73 12.78
C LEU A 200 7.59 -3.75 13.93
N GLU A 201 7.22 -4.26 15.09
CA GLU A 201 7.09 -3.48 16.32
C GLU A 201 8.43 -3.42 17.08
N GLY A 202 8.69 -2.34 17.81
CA GLY A 202 9.72 -2.34 18.86
C GLY A 202 11.11 -1.75 18.51
N GLY A 203 11.31 -1.15 17.34
CA GLY A 203 12.61 -0.55 16.96
C GLY A 203 12.90 0.84 17.54
N GLY A 204 11.99 1.43 18.32
CA GLY A 204 12.09 2.82 18.78
C GLY A 204 12.04 3.87 17.65
N LEU A 205 11.80 3.44 16.41
CA LEU A 205 11.69 4.30 15.24
C LEU A 205 10.33 5.01 15.19
N PRO A 206 10.26 6.25 14.67
CA PRO A 206 9.01 6.98 14.51
C PRO A 206 8.17 6.49 13.31
N VAL A 207 8.65 5.48 12.59
CA VAL A 207 8.01 4.84 11.44
C VAL A 207 8.08 3.33 11.58
N SER A 208 7.09 2.62 11.03
CA SER A 208 7.11 1.17 10.98
C SER A 208 7.86 0.68 9.74
N LEU A 209 8.74 -0.31 9.95
CA LEU A 209 9.22 -1.15 8.87
C LEU A 209 8.22 -2.30 8.65
N CYS A 210 8.28 -2.92 7.47
CA CYS A 210 7.45 -4.07 7.16
C CYS A 210 8.24 -5.12 6.40
N ASP A 211 7.85 -6.37 6.59
CA ASP A 211 8.37 -7.53 5.88
C ASP A 211 7.20 -8.43 5.41
N TYR A 212 7.51 -9.51 4.69
CA TYR A 212 6.54 -10.48 4.21
C TYR A 212 6.87 -11.88 4.73
N LEU A 213 5.88 -12.51 5.35
CA LEU A 213 5.95 -13.90 5.80
C LEU A 213 5.30 -14.81 4.74
N PHE A 214 6.04 -15.81 4.28
CA PHE A 214 5.51 -16.87 3.42
C PHE A 214 4.66 -17.86 4.24
N PRO A 215 3.80 -18.66 3.58
CA PRO A 215 3.05 -19.70 4.26
C PRO A 215 3.98 -20.65 5.03
N GLY A 216 3.76 -20.77 6.34
CA GLY A 216 4.59 -21.56 7.25
C GLY A 216 5.61 -20.74 8.06
N ASP A 217 5.92 -19.52 7.64
CA ASP A 217 6.83 -18.63 8.38
C ASP A 217 6.19 -18.13 9.69
N THR A 218 7.04 -17.94 10.69
CA THR A 218 6.69 -17.37 11.99
C THR A 218 7.11 -15.92 12.09
N CYS A 219 6.67 -15.22 13.14
CA CYS A 219 7.14 -13.85 13.39
C CYS A 219 8.65 -13.75 13.65
N ALA A 220 9.33 -14.87 13.97
CA ALA A 220 10.78 -14.90 14.12
C ALA A 220 11.53 -14.90 12.78
N ASP A 221 10.85 -15.25 11.69
CA ASP A 221 11.39 -15.28 10.33
C ASP A 221 11.20 -13.93 9.61
N ALA A 222 10.37 -13.04 10.17
CA ALA A 222 10.35 -11.63 9.80
C ALA A 222 11.52 -10.91 10.47
N CYS A 223 12.45 -10.39 9.66
CA CYS A 223 13.74 -9.72 9.98
C CYS A 223 15.00 -10.50 9.58
#